data_AF-G8SK93-F1
#
_entry.id   AF-G8SK93-F1
#
_cell.length_a   1.000
_cell.length_b   1.000
_cell.length_c   1.000
_cell.angle_alpha   90.00
_cell.angle_beta   90.00
_cell.angle_gamma   90.00
#
_symmetry.space_group_name_H-M   'P 1'
#
loop_
_entity.id
_entity.type
_entity.pdbx_description
1 polymer ?
#
loop_
_entity_poly.entity_id
_entity_poly.type
_entity_poly.pdbx_seq_one_letter_code
_entity_poly.pdbx_strand_id
1 'polypeptide(L)'
;MRIDLETDARNARSRAAIERVGARFAGVLRNRSKSWAPGEDGLLRDSAMFAITAAAEWPDCRDRLVRQLEAGGKSGGQPGTSPVGWARESR
;
A
#
# COMPACT_ATOMS: atom_id res chain seq x y z
N MET A 1 3.77 18.60 6.41
CA MET A 1 3.33 17.22 6.75
C MET A 1 3.64 16.31 5.57
N ARG A 2 4.05 15.06 5.83
CA ARG A 2 4.32 14.03 4.84
C ARG A 2 3.56 12.76 5.23
N ILE A 3 3.03 12.05 4.24
CA ILE A 3 2.38 10.75 4.42
C ILE A 3 3.32 9.69 3.86
N ASP A 4 3.62 8.68 4.66
CA ASP A 4 4.46 7.55 4.28
C ASP A 4 3.60 6.32 3.99
N LEU A 5 3.96 5.62 2.92
CA LEU A 5 3.37 4.34 2.56
C LEU A 5 4.49 3.29 2.43
N GLU A 6 4.23 2.10 2.94
CA GLU A 6 5.14 0.96 2.89
C GLU A 6 4.45 -0.26 2.28
N THR A 7 5.18 -1.02 1.46
CA THR A 7 4.73 -2.35 1.01
C THR A 7 5.93 -3.29 0.86
N ASP A 8 5.67 -4.59 0.67
CA ASP A 8 6.74 -5.55 0.32
C ASP A 8 7.43 -5.09 -0.96
N ALA A 9 8.76 -5.06 -1.00
CA ALA A 9 9.50 -4.71 -2.19
C ALA A 9 9.15 -5.60 -3.40
N ARG A 10 8.72 -6.85 -3.16
CA ARG A 10 8.32 -7.82 -4.19
C ARG A 10 6.86 -7.65 -4.64
N ASN A 11 6.02 -6.94 -3.89
CA ASN A 11 4.60 -6.78 -4.22
C ASN A 11 4.39 -5.72 -5.31
N ALA A 12 4.64 -6.11 -6.56
CA ALA A 12 4.51 -5.25 -7.73
C ALA A 12 3.10 -4.65 -7.87
N ARG A 13 2.05 -5.40 -7.50
CA ARG A 13 0.65 -4.93 -7.57
C ARG A 13 0.42 -3.73 -6.65
N SER A 14 0.82 -3.84 -5.38
CA SER A 14 0.66 -2.74 -4.42
C SER A 14 1.57 -1.55 -4.78
N ARG A 15 2.80 -1.80 -5.22
CA ARG A 15 3.72 -0.73 -5.68
C ARG A 15 3.10 0.08 -6.82
N ALA A 16 2.60 -0.61 -7.85
CA ALA A 16 1.92 0.04 -8.97
C ALA A 16 0.67 0.82 -8.53
N ALA A 17 -0.13 0.26 -7.61
CA ALA A 17 -1.31 0.95 -7.09
C ALA A 17 -0.95 2.23 -6.31
N ILE A 18 0.09 2.19 -5.47
CA ILE A 18 0.58 3.33 -4.70
C ILE A 18 1.11 4.45 -5.63
N GLU A 19 1.88 4.08 -6.65
CA GLU A 19 2.36 5.03 -7.67
C GLU A 19 1.21 5.66 -8.46
N ARG A 20 0.18 4.87 -8.78
CA ARG A 20 -1.00 5.33 -9.53
C ARG A 20 -1.85 6.33 -8.74
N VAL A 21 -1.79 6.31 -7.42
CA VAL A 21 -2.39 7.32 -6.54
C VAL A 21 -1.61 8.65 -6.57
N GLY A 22 -0.33 8.61 -6.96
CA GLY A 22 0.54 9.79 -7.06
C GLY A 22 1.66 9.83 -6.02
N ALA A 23 1.79 8.80 -5.18
CA ALA A 23 2.91 8.70 -4.25
C ALA A 23 4.24 8.48 -4.99
N ARG A 24 5.32 9.09 -4.48
CA ARG A 24 6.66 9.01 -5.05
C ARG A 24 7.49 7.93 -4.35
N PHE A 25 8.22 7.14 -5.13
CA PHE A 25 9.14 6.15 -4.59
C PHE A 25 10.33 6.83 -3.88
N ALA A 26 10.56 6.44 -2.63
CA ALA A 26 11.60 7.00 -1.78
C ALA A 26 12.80 6.06 -1.62
N GLY A 27 12.61 4.74 -1.77
CA GLY A 27 13.68 3.76 -1.68
C GLY A 27 13.22 2.40 -1.15
N VAL A 28 14.18 1.48 -0.98
CA VAL A 28 13.96 0.18 -0.35
C VAL A 28 14.74 0.12 0.97
N LEU A 29 14.04 -0.23 2.04
CA LEU A 29 14.64 -0.55 3.33
C LEU A 29 14.84 -2.06 3.42
N ARG A 30 16.09 -2.51 3.53
CA ARG A 30 16.40 -3.94 3.56
C ARG A 30 16.08 -4.55 4.92
N ASN A 31 15.54 -5.76 4.94
CA ASN A 31 15.24 -6.52 6.17
C ASN A 31 14.45 -5.70 7.21
N ARG A 32 13.49 -4.88 6.76
CA ARG A 32 12.82 -3.88 7.59
C ARG A 32 11.68 -4.46 8.42
N SER A 33 10.92 -5.37 7.84
CA SER A 33 9.64 -5.84 8.36
C SER A 33 9.56 -7.36 8.25
N LYS A 34 8.74 -8.00 9.09
CA LYS A 34 8.44 -9.44 8.97
C LYS A 34 7.76 -9.73 7.64
N SER A 35 8.10 -10.86 7.02
CA SER A 35 7.35 -11.35 5.87
C SER A 35 6.02 -11.95 6.32
N TRP A 36 5.00 -11.75 5.48
CA TRP A 36 3.69 -12.39 5.60
C TRP A 36 3.38 -13.26 4.38
N ALA A 37 4.38 -13.53 3.55
CA ALA A 37 4.22 -14.43 2.41
C ALA A 37 4.11 -15.88 2.91
N PRO A 38 3.26 -16.72 2.30
CA PRO A 38 3.13 -18.13 2.67
C PRO A 38 4.49 -18.85 2.65
N GLY A 39 4.82 -19.55 3.73
CA GLY A 39 6.09 -20.29 3.86
C GLY A 39 7.30 -19.44 4.23
N GLU A 40 7.13 -18.15 4.55
CA GLU A 40 8.20 -17.25 4.99
C GLU A 40 8.10 -16.87 6.48
N ASP A 41 7.46 -17.73 7.28
CA ASP A 41 7.27 -17.47 8.71
C ASP A 41 8.61 -17.23 9.43
N GLY A 42 8.71 -16.12 10.14
CA GLY A 42 9.92 -15.71 10.86
C GLY A 42 10.99 -15.04 9.98
N LEU A 43 10.82 -14.99 8.66
CA LEU A 43 11.74 -14.30 7.76
C LEU A 43 11.45 -12.79 7.72
N LEU A 44 12.49 -12.02 7.37
CA LEU A 44 12.38 -10.59 7.10
C LEU A 44 12.22 -10.35 5.60
N ARG A 45 11.55 -9.25 5.27
CA ARG A 45 11.41 -8.74 3.92
C ARG A 45 12.01 -7.35 3.77
N ASP A 46 12.29 -7.02 2.53
CA ASP A 46 12.57 -5.66 2.10
C ASP A 46 11.26 -4.87 1.98
N SER A 47 11.30 -3.62 2.40
CA SER A 47 10.15 -2.70 2.38
C SER A 47 10.38 -1.59 1.36
N ALA A 48 9.52 -1.51 0.34
CA ALA A 48 9.50 -0.38 -0.58
C ALA A 48 8.74 0.78 0.06
N MET A 49 9.41 1.92 0.16
CA MET A 49 8.89 3.14 0.76
C MET A 49 8.44 4.13 -0.30
N PHE A 50 7.27 4.72 -0.08
CA PHE A 50 6.70 5.78 -0.89
C PHE A 50 6.24 6.94 -0.01
N ALA A 51 6.10 8.12 -0.60
CA ALA A 51 5.64 9.27 0.15
C ALA A 51 4.82 10.26 -0.69
N ILE A 52 3.99 11.03 0.01
CA ILE A 52 3.27 12.18 -0.51
C ILE A 52 3.52 13.36 0.42
N THR A 53 3.94 14.50 -0.12
CA THR A 53 4.10 15.76 0.61
C THR A 53 2.81 16.57 0.56
N ALA A 54 2.35 17.03 1.73
CA ALA A 54 1.01 17.62 1.86
C ALA A 54 0.83 18.93 1.07
N ALA A 55 1.86 19.77 0.96
CA ALA A 55 1.72 21.08 0.33
C ALA A 55 1.79 21.03 -1.21
N ALA A 56 2.67 20.20 -1.76
CA ALA A 56 2.95 20.18 -3.19
C ALA A 56 2.18 19.07 -3.94
N GLU A 57 1.94 17.92 -3.32
CA GLU A 57 1.50 16.72 -4.04
C GLU A 57 0.08 16.28 -3.67
N TRP A 58 -0.39 16.61 -2.47
CA TRP A 58 -1.70 16.15 -2.00
C TRP A 58 -2.90 16.62 -2.84
N PRO A 59 -3.00 17.88 -3.31
CA PRO A 59 -4.13 18.30 -4.14
C PRO A 59 -4.33 17.41 -5.38
N ASP A 60 -3.25 17.14 -6.11
CA ASP A 60 -3.28 16.27 -7.29
C ASP A 60 -3.57 14.80 -6.95
N CYS A 61 -2.98 14.30 -5.86
CA CYS A 61 -3.23 12.93 -5.39
C CYS A 61 -4.70 12.73 -5.01
N ARG A 62 -5.28 13.71 -4.31
CA ARG A 62 -6.69 13.70 -3.91
C ARG A 62 -7.61 13.65 -5.13
N ASP A 63 -7.37 14.51 -6.12
CA ASP A 63 -8.19 14.55 -7.33
C ASP A 63 -8.13 13.25 -8.12
N ARG A 64 -6.94 12.62 -8.20
CA ARG A 64 -6.80 11.28 -8.81
C ARG A 64 -7.58 10.22 -8.04
N LEU A 65 -7.51 10.21 -6.71
CA LEU A 65 -8.24 9.27 -5.86
C LEU A 65 -9.76 9.42 -6.05
N VAL A 66 -10.27 10.64 -6.02
CA VAL A 66 -11.70 10.92 -6.22
C VAL A 66 -12.16 10.38 -7.58
N ARG A 67 -11.44 10.72 -8.66
CA ARG A 67 -11.75 10.20 -10.01
C ARG A 67 -11.72 8.67 -10.08
N GLN A 68 -10.78 8.03 -9.40
CA GLN A 68 -10.68 6.57 -9.36
C GLN A 68 -11.84 5.92 -8.60
N LEU A 69 -12.31 6.53 -7.50
CA LEU A 69 -13.46 6.04 -6.75
C LEU A 69 -14.76 6.23 -7.54
N GLU A 70 -14.92 7.36 -8.21
CA GLU A 70 -16.06 7.61 -9.11
C GLU A 70 -16.11 6.64 -10.28
N ALA A 71 -14.95 6.33 -10.89
CA ALA A 71 -14.85 5.34 -11.96
C ALA A 71 -15.04 3.90 -11.44
N GLY A 72 -14.51 3.60 -10.25
CA GLY A 72 -14.55 2.30 -9.60
C GLY A 72 -15.91 1.92 -9.01
N GLY A 73 -16.77 2.91 -8.71
CA GLY A 73 -18.14 2.70 -8.23
C GLY A 73 -19.07 1.93 -9.18
N LYS A 74 -18.62 1.66 -10.43
CA LYS A 74 -19.31 0.80 -11.39
C LYS A 74 -18.84 -0.67 -11.38
N SER A 75 -17.85 -1.00 -10.56
CA SER A 75 -17.30 -2.36 -10.44
C SER A 75 -17.64 -2.92 -9.07
N GLY A 76 -18.86 -3.46 -8.92
CA GLY A 76 -19.25 -4.25 -7.76
C GLY A 76 -18.39 -5.51 -7.66
N GLY A 77 -17.27 -5.43 -6.94
CA GLY A 77 -16.43 -6.57 -6.63
C GLY A 77 -17.00 -7.34 -5.44
N GLN A 78 -17.36 -8.61 -5.65
CA GLN A 78 -17.70 -9.56 -4.58
C GLN A 78 -16.70 -9.48 -3.42
N PRO A 79 -17.14 -9.59 -2.15
CA PRO A 79 -16.23 -9.71 -1.03
C PRO A 79 -15.42 -11.00 -1.20
N GLY A 80 -14.14 -10.86 -1.53
CA GLY A 80 -13.21 -11.97 -1.52
C GLY A 80 -13.14 -12.54 -0.10
N THR A 81 -13.51 -13.81 0.05
CA THR A 81 -13.31 -14.58 1.27
C THR A 81 -11.82 -14.66 1.55
N SER A 82 -11.33 -13.79 2.44
CA SER A 82 -9.97 -13.89 2.95
C SER A 82 -9.94 -14.99 4.03
N PRO A 83 -9.13 -16.04 3.90
CA PRO A 83 -9.02 -17.08 4.93
C PRO A 83 -8.17 -16.64 6.13
N VAL A 84 -7.59 -15.43 6.09
CA VAL A 84 -6.73 -14.93 7.17
C VAL A 84 -7.51 -13.95 8.06
N GLY A 85 -7.93 -14.46 9.22
CA GLY A 85 -8.50 -13.67 10.30
C GLY A 85 -7.45 -12.74 10.88
N TRP A 86 -7.55 -11.44 10.59
CA TRP A 86 -6.88 -10.41 11.39
C TRP A 86 -7.62 -10.33 12.73
N ALA A 87 -7.35 -11.28 13.63
CA ALA A 87 -7.81 -11.15 15.00
C ALA A 87 -7.10 -9.95 15.63
N ARG A 88 -7.91 -9.03 16.16
CA ARG A 88 -7.47 -7.99 17.08
C ARG A 88 -6.71 -8.66 18.23
N GLU A 89 -5.45 -8.30 18.41
CA GLU A 89 -4.81 -8.50 19.71
C GLU A 89 -4.58 -7.11 20.31
N SER A 90 -5.54 -6.69 21.13
CA SER A 90 -5.36 -5.61 22.08
C SER A 90 -4.63 -6.18 23.29
N ARG A 91 -3.40 -5.73 23.55
CA ARG A 91 -2.93 -5.43 24.92
C ARG A 91 -1.71 -4.52 24.88
#